data_AF-A0A934VDB9-F1
#
_entry.id   AF-A0A934VDB9-F1
#
_cell.length_a   1.000
_cell.length_b   1.000
_cell.length_c   1.000
_cell.angle_alpha   90.00
_cell.angle_beta   90.00
_cell.angle_gamma   90.00
#
_symmetry.space_group_name_H-M   'P 1'
#
loop_
_entity.id
_entity.type
_entity.pdbx_description
1 polymer ?
#
loop_
_entity_poly.entity_id
_entity_poly.type
_entity_poly.pdbx_seq_one_letter_code
_entity_poly.pdbx_strand_id
1 'polypeptide(L)'
;MTGHQPHVSPEKSPSRPARRLSFLTRICMAGVLFFSLSFAAHAWPQKHADFANHNLSLYQQVAGRIQNKILARLGEGKNNRDRYFIIPFAYQNKGNDPGYSHSFMTVIRVLPDNKQVKLVRGITTRTYKDREFQAFTVSWLPHDFTADPNLCVFKGFGARLFPTWNQCPPVEGKSFKLEETLQLAANVKNAVCMWGPYEITKEGFDLGVKRLRLLESGKIKYRADDRLTRKDQSAINCFHAMAGLTDFYPNGGLFGTGFKMWGINGTARVLLEYNDTARLRKILLEPVDEKNDRYGFVYATDEKGRYYNPFKTASAYQR
;
A
#
# COMPACT_ATOMS: atom_id res chain seq x y z
N MET A 1 -39.45 -7.82 51.77
CA MET A 1 -40.17 -6.53 51.77
C MET A 1 -40.37 -6.10 50.33
N THR A 2 -41.61 -6.24 49.90
CA THR A 2 -42.14 -6.03 48.54
C THR A 2 -42.54 -4.56 48.37
N GLY A 3 -41.99 -3.88 47.36
CA GLY A 3 -42.40 -2.53 46.97
C GLY A 3 -43.17 -2.55 45.65
N HIS A 4 -44.50 -2.44 45.74
CA HIS A 4 -45.41 -2.18 44.63
C HIS A 4 -45.26 -0.73 44.13
N GLN A 5 -45.26 -0.54 42.82
CA GLN A 5 -45.60 0.75 42.20
C GLN A 5 -46.90 0.63 41.40
N PRO A 6 -47.74 1.69 41.37
CA PRO A 6 -49.10 1.59 40.87
C PRO A 6 -49.23 1.83 39.37
N HIS A 7 -50.25 1.16 38.85
CA HIS A 7 -50.84 1.23 37.53
C HIS A 7 -51.44 2.62 37.24
N VAL A 8 -51.15 3.19 36.07
CA VAL A 8 -51.94 4.28 35.46
C VAL A 8 -52.20 3.91 34.00
N SER A 9 -53.46 3.93 33.59
CA SER A 9 -53.93 3.71 32.22
C SER A 9 -54.92 4.84 31.85
N PRO A 10 -55.36 4.98 30.59
CA PRO A 10 -54.87 6.04 29.71
C PRO A 10 -55.94 7.07 29.36
N GLU A 11 -55.52 8.32 29.15
CA GLU A 11 -56.42 9.37 28.66
C GLU A 11 -56.53 9.30 27.13
N LYS A 12 -57.76 9.05 26.66
CA LYS A 12 -58.16 9.11 25.25
C LYS A 12 -58.21 10.58 24.80
N SER A 13 -57.58 10.89 23.67
CA SER A 13 -57.80 12.15 22.95
C SER A 13 -58.09 11.89 21.46
N PRO A 14 -58.82 12.81 20.81
CA PRO A 14 -59.77 12.46 19.75
C PRO A 14 -59.17 12.36 18.35
N SER A 15 -59.78 11.46 17.57
CA SER A 15 -59.61 11.27 16.13
C SER A 15 -59.83 12.55 15.32
N ARG A 16 -58.84 12.91 14.48
CA ARG A 16 -59.02 13.86 13.37
C ARG A 16 -59.02 13.13 12.02
N PRO A 17 -59.82 13.61 11.06
CA PRO A 17 -60.16 12.88 9.84
C PRO A 17 -59.02 12.82 8.83
N ALA A 18 -58.96 11.68 8.14
CA ALA A 18 -58.06 11.39 7.05
C ALA A 18 -58.26 12.36 5.87
N ARG A 19 -57.21 13.12 5.52
CA ARG A 19 -57.06 13.66 4.16
C ARG A 19 -56.22 12.66 3.35
N ARG A 20 -56.91 11.85 2.54
CA ARG A 20 -56.32 11.15 1.41
C ARG A 20 -55.84 12.20 0.41
N LEU A 21 -54.54 12.46 0.37
CA LEU A 21 -53.89 13.13 -0.75
C LEU A 21 -53.33 12.04 -1.68
N SER A 22 -53.83 12.00 -2.91
CA SER A 22 -53.40 11.02 -3.92
C SER A 22 -51.93 11.21 -4.26
N PHE A 23 -51.14 10.17 -4.05
CA PHE A 23 -49.68 10.16 -4.23
C PHE A 23 -49.25 10.05 -5.71
N LEU A 24 -50.18 10.20 -6.66
CA LEU A 24 -49.99 9.82 -8.07
C LEU A 24 -49.92 10.99 -9.05
N THR A 25 -49.86 12.25 -8.58
CA THR A 25 -49.86 13.42 -9.48
C THR A 25 -48.74 14.43 -9.22
N ARG A 26 -47.62 14.00 -8.61
CA ARG A 26 -46.38 14.80 -8.49
C ARG A 26 -45.16 14.19 -9.20
N ILE A 27 -45.35 13.14 -9.98
CA ILE A 27 -44.34 12.56 -10.87
C ILE A 27 -44.74 12.94 -12.29
N CYS A 28 -44.37 14.13 -12.78
CA CYS A 28 -44.36 14.44 -14.23
C CYS A 28 -43.74 15.80 -14.61
N MET A 29 -43.28 16.65 -13.68
CA MET A 29 -42.68 17.96 -14.01
C MET A 29 -41.34 18.17 -13.26
N ALA A 30 -40.45 17.19 -13.34
CA ALA A 30 -39.04 17.32 -12.95
C ALA A 30 -38.11 16.58 -13.95
N GLY A 31 -38.60 16.33 -15.16
CA GLY A 31 -37.77 15.95 -16.30
C GLY A 31 -37.52 17.18 -17.16
N VAL A 32 -36.28 17.32 -17.67
CA VAL A 32 -35.81 18.24 -18.72
C VAL A 32 -34.71 19.26 -18.31
N LEU A 33 -34.33 19.43 -17.03
CA LEU A 33 -33.22 20.35 -16.65
C LEU A 33 -31.89 19.71 -16.19
N PHE A 34 -31.60 18.45 -16.55
CA PHE A 34 -30.35 17.76 -16.13
C PHE A 34 -29.45 17.23 -17.26
N PHE A 35 -29.67 17.63 -18.52
CA PHE A 35 -28.92 17.10 -19.68
C PHE A 35 -28.12 18.12 -20.50
N SER A 36 -27.65 19.21 -19.89
CA SER A 36 -26.76 20.18 -20.57
C SER A 36 -25.61 20.68 -19.71
N LEU A 37 -25.11 19.86 -18.78
CA LEU A 37 -23.73 20.06 -18.30
C LEU A 37 -22.79 19.51 -19.38
N SER A 38 -22.45 20.39 -20.32
CA SER A 38 -21.30 20.21 -21.20
C SER A 38 -20.10 19.94 -20.32
N PHE A 39 -19.73 18.66 -20.19
CA PHE A 39 -18.44 18.27 -19.67
C PHE A 39 -17.40 18.80 -20.66
N ALA A 40 -17.02 20.07 -20.52
CA ALA A 40 -15.81 20.57 -21.10
C ALA A 40 -14.71 19.65 -20.58
N ALA A 41 -14.24 18.75 -21.45
CA ALA A 41 -13.13 17.86 -21.19
C ALA A 41 -11.93 18.75 -20.91
N HIS A 42 -11.76 19.13 -19.64
CA HIS A 42 -10.56 19.80 -19.19
C HIS A 42 -9.44 18.84 -19.52
N ALA A 43 -8.65 19.18 -20.53
CA ALA A 43 -7.42 18.47 -20.84
C ALA A 43 -6.53 18.65 -19.59
N TRP A 44 -6.55 17.65 -18.70
CA TRP A 44 -5.67 17.64 -17.55
C TRP A 44 -4.24 17.71 -18.11
N PRO A 45 -3.40 18.64 -17.63
CA PRO A 45 -2.04 18.80 -18.13
C PRO A 45 -1.36 17.43 -18.15
N GLN A 46 -0.89 17.02 -19.33
CA GLN A 46 -0.21 15.75 -19.48
C GLN A 46 1.04 15.80 -18.61
N LYS A 47 1.06 14.93 -17.60
CA LYS A 47 2.22 14.78 -16.73
C LYS A 47 3.28 14.03 -17.52
N HIS A 48 4.26 14.75 -18.05
CA HIS A 48 5.36 14.15 -18.80
C HIS A 48 6.34 13.46 -17.85
N ALA A 49 6.74 12.24 -18.18
CA ALA A 49 7.83 11.54 -17.52
C ALA A 49 9.17 11.98 -18.10
N ASP A 50 10.21 11.89 -17.28
CA ASP A 50 11.60 12.15 -17.66
C ASP A 50 12.23 10.91 -18.31
N PHE A 51 12.66 11.03 -19.56
CA PHE A 51 13.29 9.97 -20.35
C PHE A 51 14.83 9.96 -20.26
N ALA A 52 15.45 10.86 -19.49
CA ALA A 52 16.91 10.93 -19.37
C ALA A 52 17.58 9.62 -18.91
N ASN A 53 16.84 8.78 -18.17
CA ASN A 53 17.30 7.48 -17.67
C ASN A 53 16.60 6.28 -18.32
N HIS A 54 15.95 6.47 -19.47
CA HIS A 54 15.11 5.45 -20.11
C HIS A 54 15.89 4.17 -20.49
N ASN A 55 17.20 4.28 -20.70
CA ASN A 55 18.10 3.17 -20.97
C ASN A 55 18.46 2.34 -19.71
N LEU A 56 18.21 2.84 -18.51
CA LEU A 56 18.44 2.12 -17.26
C LEU A 56 17.25 1.23 -16.92
N SER A 57 17.52 0.04 -16.39
CA SER A 57 16.47 -0.85 -15.91
C SER A 57 15.71 -0.22 -14.73
N LEU A 58 14.46 -0.64 -14.51
CA LEU A 58 13.67 -0.18 -13.37
C LEU A 58 14.41 -0.39 -12.04
N TYR A 59 15.09 -1.52 -11.87
CA TYR A 59 15.89 -1.79 -10.67
C TYR A 59 17.04 -0.78 -10.51
N GLN A 60 17.79 -0.51 -11.58
CA GLN A 60 18.90 0.46 -11.54
C GLN A 60 18.40 1.86 -11.16
N GLN A 61 17.28 2.31 -11.74
CA GLN A 61 16.71 3.61 -11.42
C GLN A 61 16.24 3.70 -9.95
N VAL A 62 15.50 2.70 -9.47
CA VAL A 62 15.01 2.66 -8.08
C VAL A 62 16.16 2.56 -7.09
N ALA A 63 17.08 1.61 -7.29
CA ALA A 63 18.23 1.40 -6.40
C ALA A 63 19.16 2.63 -6.37
N GLY A 64 19.46 3.22 -7.53
CA GLY A 64 20.26 4.43 -7.63
C GLY A 64 19.63 5.61 -6.90
N ARG A 65 18.30 5.78 -7.02
CA ARG A 65 17.58 6.82 -6.27
C ARG A 65 17.63 6.60 -4.75
N ILE A 66 17.44 5.37 -4.29
CA ILE A 66 17.55 5.01 -2.86
C ILE A 66 18.96 5.33 -2.35
N GLN A 67 19.99 4.85 -3.07
CA GLN A 67 21.39 5.06 -2.73
C GLN A 67 21.76 6.54 -2.66
N ASN A 68 21.42 7.32 -3.70
CA ASN A 68 21.73 8.74 -3.75
C ASN A 68 21.05 9.51 -2.62
N LYS A 69 19.78 9.23 -2.33
CA LYS A 69 19.04 9.88 -1.24
C LYS A 69 19.55 9.50 0.16
N ILE A 70 19.99 8.25 0.36
CA ILE A 70 20.60 7.84 1.64
C ILE A 70 21.96 8.50 1.80
N LEU A 71 22.83 8.46 0.78
CA LEU A 71 24.14 9.09 0.83
C LEU A 71 24.05 10.59 1.13
N ALA A 72 23.12 11.30 0.48
CA ALA A 72 22.86 12.71 0.76
C ALA A 72 22.52 12.97 2.24
N ARG A 73 21.80 12.05 2.89
CA ARG A 73 21.46 12.13 4.34
C ARG A 73 22.59 11.71 5.28
N LEU A 74 23.54 10.92 4.79
CA LEU A 74 24.73 10.57 5.57
C LEU A 74 25.75 11.71 5.56
N GLY A 75 25.75 12.54 4.51
CA GLY A 75 26.70 13.62 4.33
C GLY A 75 28.10 13.14 3.95
N GLU A 76 29.05 14.08 3.83
CA GLU A 76 30.43 13.83 3.38
C GLU A 76 31.35 13.29 4.50
N GLY A 77 30.81 12.99 5.68
CA GLY A 77 31.56 12.57 6.86
C GLY A 77 31.56 11.07 7.13
N LYS A 78 32.30 10.68 8.18
CA LYS A 78 32.24 9.33 8.75
C LYS A 78 30.88 9.10 9.42
N ASN A 79 30.24 8.00 9.09
CA ASN A 79 29.03 7.55 9.75
C ASN A 79 29.41 6.79 11.03
N ASN A 80 29.29 7.45 12.19
CA ASN A 80 29.77 6.87 13.46
C ASN A 80 28.74 5.98 14.19
N ARG A 81 27.53 5.85 13.64
CA ARG A 81 26.40 5.11 14.22
C ARG A 81 25.61 4.36 13.15
N ASP A 82 24.83 3.36 13.56
CA ASP A 82 23.85 2.76 12.65
C ASP A 82 22.81 3.82 12.21
N ARG A 83 22.40 3.75 10.95
CA ARG A 83 21.31 4.57 10.38
C ARG A 83 20.31 3.63 9.73
N TYR A 84 19.03 3.82 10.01
CA TYR A 84 17.98 2.90 9.57
C TYR A 84 17.02 3.63 8.66
N PHE A 85 16.55 2.96 7.60
CA PHE A 85 15.65 3.56 6.63
C PHE A 85 14.55 2.59 6.24
N ILE A 86 13.36 3.13 5.97
CA ILE A 86 12.31 2.44 5.21
C ILE A 86 12.06 3.13 3.88
N ILE A 87 11.71 2.33 2.89
CA ILE A 87 11.33 2.75 1.55
C ILE A 87 10.05 2.01 1.18
N PRO A 88 8.87 2.56 1.53
CA PRO A 88 7.61 2.07 1.02
C PRO A 88 7.57 2.26 -0.50
N PHE A 89 7.08 1.25 -1.20
CA PHE A 89 6.86 1.34 -2.64
C PHE A 89 5.66 0.50 -3.05
N ALA A 90 5.17 0.76 -4.25
CA ALA A 90 4.05 0.05 -4.83
C ALA A 90 4.23 -0.03 -6.33
N TYR A 91 3.58 -1.00 -6.95
CA TYR A 91 3.24 -0.89 -8.37
C TYR A 91 1.74 -1.00 -8.56
N GLN A 92 1.23 -0.38 -9.61
CA GLN A 92 -0.17 -0.53 -10.02
C GLN A 92 -0.31 -0.41 -11.53
N ASN A 93 -1.36 -1.06 -12.04
CA ASN A 93 -1.82 -0.83 -13.41
C ASN A 93 -2.80 0.37 -13.46
N LYS A 94 -3.24 0.73 -14.67
CA LYS A 94 -4.17 1.86 -14.88
C LYS A 94 -5.50 1.71 -14.13
N GLY A 95 -5.98 0.47 -13.98
CA GLY A 95 -7.25 0.15 -13.33
C GLY A 95 -7.19 0.07 -11.79
N ASN A 96 -5.98 0.02 -11.22
CA ASN A 96 -5.75 -0.41 -9.84
C ASN A 96 -6.39 -1.79 -9.57
N ASP A 97 -6.21 -2.72 -10.51
CA ASP A 97 -6.73 -4.07 -10.39
C ASP A 97 -5.95 -4.82 -9.30
N PRO A 98 -6.63 -5.52 -8.38
CA PRO A 98 -5.98 -6.14 -7.22
C PRO A 98 -5.02 -7.28 -7.58
N GLY A 99 -5.17 -7.89 -8.77
CA GLY A 99 -4.20 -8.86 -9.29
C GLY A 99 -2.85 -8.23 -9.66
N TYR A 100 -2.86 -6.94 -10.02
CA TYR A 100 -1.72 -6.23 -10.61
C TYR A 100 -1.31 -4.99 -9.80
N SER A 101 -1.80 -4.82 -8.57
CA SER A 101 -1.55 -3.64 -7.77
C SER A 101 -1.16 -4.04 -6.36
N HIS A 102 0.12 -3.89 -6.02
CA HIS A 102 0.69 -4.45 -4.80
C HIS A 102 1.56 -3.45 -4.05
N SER A 103 1.62 -3.63 -2.74
CA SER A 103 2.29 -2.75 -1.78
C SER A 103 3.46 -3.48 -1.12
N PHE A 104 4.60 -2.79 -0.99
CA PHE A 104 5.84 -3.37 -0.52
C PHE A 104 6.65 -2.39 0.33
N MET A 105 7.64 -2.89 1.05
CA MET A 105 8.55 -2.06 1.81
C MET A 105 9.96 -2.63 1.81
N THR A 106 10.94 -1.82 1.45
CA THR A 106 12.37 -2.14 1.67
C THR A 106 12.83 -1.49 2.96
N VAL A 107 13.61 -2.23 3.75
CA VAL A 107 14.19 -1.77 5.02
C VAL A 107 15.70 -1.90 4.93
N ILE A 108 16.42 -0.85 5.32
CA ILE A 108 17.88 -0.74 5.21
C ILE A 108 18.46 -0.33 6.57
N ARG A 109 19.55 -0.97 6.97
CA ARG A 109 20.45 -0.55 8.06
C ARG A 109 21.81 -0.24 7.45
N VAL A 110 22.20 1.02 7.42
CA VAL A 110 23.57 1.43 7.08
C VAL A 110 24.44 1.28 8.32
N LEU A 111 25.55 0.56 8.20
CA LEU A 111 26.46 0.27 9.30
C LEU A 111 27.40 1.47 9.56
N PRO A 112 27.90 1.64 10.79
CA PRO A 112 28.92 2.63 11.08
C PRO A 112 30.25 2.29 10.41
N ASP A 113 30.97 3.31 9.95
CA ASP A 113 32.28 3.15 9.32
C ASP A 113 33.32 2.69 10.34
N ASN A 114 34.19 1.75 9.96
CA ASN A 114 35.35 1.29 10.73
C ASN A 114 35.05 0.77 12.15
N LYS A 115 33.86 0.19 12.38
CA LYS A 115 33.51 -0.45 13.66
C LYS A 115 33.06 -1.89 13.42
N GLN A 116 33.54 -2.82 14.24
CA GLN A 116 32.96 -4.15 14.29
C GLN A 116 31.55 -4.06 14.85
N VAL A 117 30.58 -4.52 14.08
CA VAL A 117 29.17 -4.51 14.45
C VAL A 117 28.58 -5.91 14.39
N LYS A 118 27.70 -6.20 15.36
CA LYS A 118 26.90 -7.43 15.33
C LYS A 118 25.89 -7.34 14.19
N LEU A 119 26.11 -8.15 13.16
CA LEU A 119 25.19 -8.29 12.04
C LEU A 119 23.91 -9.00 12.46
N VAL A 120 22.78 -8.60 11.88
CA VAL A 120 21.51 -9.31 12.06
C VAL A 120 21.51 -10.55 11.17
N ARG A 121 21.47 -11.73 11.81
CA ARG A 121 21.43 -13.03 11.12
C ARG A 121 20.22 -13.11 10.18
N GLY A 122 20.47 -13.60 8.96
CA GLY A 122 19.47 -13.80 7.91
C GLY A 122 19.22 -12.57 7.04
N ILE A 123 19.81 -11.41 7.36
CA ILE A 123 19.68 -10.21 6.53
C ILE A 123 20.94 -10.06 5.67
N THR A 124 20.74 -9.83 4.37
CA THR A 124 21.84 -9.73 3.39
C THR A 124 22.66 -8.46 3.67
N THR A 125 23.97 -8.63 3.82
CA THR A 125 24.93 -7.51 3.85
C THR A 125 25.41 -7.20 2.44
N ARG A 126 25.54 -5.92 2.12
CA ARG A 126 26.02 -5.40 0.83
C ARG A 126 26.90 -4.17 1.07
N THR A 127 27.66 -3.78 0.04
CA THR A 127 28.53 -2.59 0.08
C THR A 127 28.19 -1.67 -1.08
N TYR A 128 28.18 -0.36 -0.84
CA TYR A 128 28.04 0.67 -1.87
C TYR A 128 28.86 1.91 -1.52
N LYS A 129 29.75 2.34 -2.43
CA LYS A 129 30.72 3.44 -2.20
C LYS A 129 31.38 3.35 -0.81
N ASP A 130 31.99 2.19 -0.54
CA ASP A 130 32.71 1.87 0.71
C ASP A 130 31.88 1.87 1.99
N ARG A 131 30.54 1.93 1.87
CA ARG A 131 29.61 1.81 3.00
C ARG A 131 28.93 0.46 3.00
N GLU A 132 29.04 -0.26 4.11
CA GLU A 132 28.34 -1.50 4.32
C GLU A 132 26.91 -1.25 4.84
N PHE A 133 25.97 -2.08 4.40
CA PHE A 133 24.59 -2.01 4.85
C PHE A 133 23.94 -3.39 4.83
N GLN A 134 22.95 -3.59 5.71
CA GLN A 134 22.04 -4.72 5.68
C GLN A 134 20.71 -4.29 5.08
N ALA A 135 20.13 -5.09 4.19
CA ALA A 135 18.83 -4.77 3.59
C ALA A 135 17.96 -6.01 3.38
N PHE A 136 16.65 -5.81 3.47
CA PHE A 136 15.63 -6.78 3.10
C PHE A 136 14.39 -6.07 2.55
N THR A 137 13.56 -6.82 1.84
CA THR A 137 12.30 -6.32 1.27
C THR A 137 11.16 -7.20 1.78
N VAL A 138 10.15 -6.57 2.38
CA VAL A 138 8.87 -7.21 2.66
C VAL A 138 8.04 -7.13 1.38
N SER A 139 8.07 -8.22 0.61
CA SER A 139 7.38 -8.37 -0.67
C SER A 139 6.47 -9.59 -0.66
N TRP A 140 5.46 -9.56 0.22
CA TRP A 140 4.64 -10.73 0.54
C TRP A 140 3.64 -11.04 -0.56
N LEU A 141 3.95 -12.05 -1.37
CA LEU A 141 3.16 -12.53 -2.51
C LEU A 141 3.15 -14.08 -2.50
N PRO A 142 2.32 -14.75 -3.32
CA PRO A 142 2.42 -16.20 -3.50
C PRO A 142 3.86 -16.64 -3.81
N HIS A 143 4.29 -17.77 -3.26
CA HIS A 143 5.66 -18.27 -3.42
C HIS A 143 6.06 -18.46 -4.90
N ASP A 144 5.09 -18.85 -5.73
CA ASP A 144 5.20 -19.14 -7.16
C ASP A 144 4.87 -17.94 -8.06
N PHE A 145 4.69 -16.74 -7.51
CA PHE A 145 4.18 -15.58 -8.26
C PHE A 145 5.05 -15.15 -9.46
N THR A 146 6.34 -15.52 -9.48
CA THR A 146 7.22 -15.31 -10.64
C THR A 146 6.92 -16.25 -11.80
N ALA A 147 6.38 -17.44 -11.52
CA ALA A 147 6.00 -18.43 -12.51
C ALA A 147 4.52 -18.32 -12.89
N ASP A 148 3.64 -18.03 -11.92
CA ASP A 148 2.21 -17.79 -12.13
C ASP A 148 1.77 -16.46 -11.48
N PRO A 149 1.73 -15.35 -12.25
CA PRO A 149 1.31 -14.05 -11.72
C PRO A 149 -0.22 -13.93 -11.59
N ASN A 150 -1.00 -14.98 -11.90
CA ASN A 150 -2.46 -14.92 -11.85
C ASN A 150 -2.98 -15.08 -10.42
N LEU A 151 -3.15 -13.96 -9.75
CA LEU A 151 -3.63 -13.93 -8.38
C LEU A 151 -5.13 -14.22 -8.27
N CYS A 152 -5.50 -15.24 -7.48
CA CYS A 152 -6.88 -15.40 -7.05
C CYS A 152 -7.25 -14.34 -6.00
N VAL A 153 -7.95 -13.29 -6.44
CA VAL A 153 -8.42 -12.22 -5.53
C VAL A 153 -9.86 -12.48 -5.06
N PHE A 154 -10.77 -12.67 -6.01
CA PHE A 154 -12.18 -12.94 -5.75
C PHE A 154 -12.67 -14.07 -6.66
N LYS A 155 -13.11 -15.18 -6.07
CA LYS A 155 -13.67 -16.31 -6.80
C LYS A 155 -15.04 -16.67 -6.25
N GLY A 156 -16.03 -16.75 -7.14
CA GLY A 156 -17.44 -17.01 -6.81
C GLY A 156 -18.36 -15.79 -6.99
N PHE A 157 -19.64 -16.03 -7.25
CA PHE A 157 -20.65 -14.97 -7.37
C PHE A 157 -20.77 -14.21 -6.04
N GLY A 158 -20.67 -12.89 -6.07
CA GLY A 158 -20.77 -12.03 -4.88
C GLY A 158 -19.54 -12.00 -3.95
N ALA A 159 -18.45 -12.73 -4.23
CA ALA A 159 -17.24 -12.80 -3.38
C ALA A 159 -16.61 -11.43 -3.06
N ARG A 160 -16.75 -10.46 -3.97
CA ARG A 160 -16.29 -9.08 -3.76
C ARG A 160 -17.07 -8.38 -2.63
N LEU A 161 -18.38 -8.62 -2.56
CA LEU A 161 -19.28 -8.00 -1.58
C LEU A 161 -19.30 -8.77 -0.27
N PHE A 162 -19.32 -10.11 -0.34
CA PHE A 162 -19.43 -11.00 0.81
C PHE A 162 -18.14 -11.84 0.94
N PRO A 163 -17.21 -11.49 1.84
CA PRO A 163 -15.94 -12.18 1.98
C PRO A 163 -16.09 -13.70 2.26
N THR A 164 -17.16 -14.11 2.93
CA THR A 164 -17.46 -15.52 3.24
C THR A 164 -17.78 -16.33 1.99
N TRP A 165 -18.12 -15.69 0.87
CA TRP A 165 -18.38 -16.35 -0.42
C TRP A 165 -17.13 -16.43 -1.29
N ASN A 166 -16.00 -15.87 -0.85
CA ASN A 166 -14.77 -15.89 -1.61
C ASN A 166 -14.05 -17.25 -1.51
N GLN A 167 -14.01 -17.96 -2.63
CA GLN A 167 -13.45 -19.31 -2.76
C GLN A 167 -11.93 -19.32 -3.01
N CYS A 168 -11.27 -18.17 -3.03
CA CYS A 168 -9.81 -18.14 -3.16
C CYS A 168 -9.15 -18.71 -1.89
N PRO A 169 -8.35 -19.79 -2.00
CA PRO A 169 -7.69 -20.38 -0.84
C PRO A 169 -6.48 -19.53 -0.40
N PRO A 170 -6.08 -19.59 0.89
CA PRO A 170 -4.75 -19.19 1.30
C PRO A 170 -3.67 -20.06 0.64
N VAL A 171 -2.59 -19.45 0.18
CA VAL A 171 -1.45 -20.12 -0.47
C VAL A 171 -0.16 -19.83 0.28
N GLU A 172 0.89 -20.62 0.04
CA GLU A 172 2.21 -20.32 0.60
C GLU A 172 2.69 -18.95 0.09
N GLY A 173 3.18 -18.11 1.00
CA GLY A 173 3.70 -16.79 0.68
C GLY A 173 5.22 -16.74 0.76
N LYS A 174 5.81 -15.76 0.08
CA LYS A 174 7.26 -15.47 0.11
C LYS A 174 7.48 -13.97 0.05
N SER A 175 8.54 -13.51 0.71
CA SER A 175 9.09 -12.16 0.48
C SER A 175 10.18 -12.23 -0.61
N PHE A 176 9.94 -11.56 -1.73
CA PHE A 176 10.92 -11.43 -2.82
C PHE A 176 11.94 -10.33 -2.53
N LYS A 177 13.14 -10.44 -3.12
CA LYS A 177 14.15 -9.37 -3.10
C LYS A 177 13.63 -8.14 -3.85
N LEU A 178 14.22 -6.96 -3.61
CA LEU A 178 13.86 -5.72 -4.30
C LEU A 178 13.90 -5.88 -5.83
N GLU A 179 14.99 -6.45 -6.35
CA GLU A 179 15.17 -6.68 -7.80
C GLU A 179 14.09 -7.58 -8.38
N GLU A 180 13.84 -8.73 -7.75
CA GLU A 180 12.77 -9.67 -8.14
C GLU A 180 11.39 -8.98 -8.11
N THR A 181 11.11 -8.18 -7.08
CA THR A 181 9.85 -7.46 -6.94
C THR A 181 9.65 -6.40 -8.03
N LEU A 182 10.71 -5.68 -8.40
CA LEU A 182 10.65 -4.69 -9.48
C LEU A 182 10.57 -5.37 -10.86
N GLN A 183 11.19 -6.53 -11.03
CA GLN A 183 11.05 -7.33 -12.24
C GLN A 183 9.61 -7.79 -12.46
N LEU A 184 8.89 -8.17 -11.40
CA LEU A 184 7.45 -8.47 -11.48
C LEU A 184 6.67 -7.27 -12.03
N ALA A 185 6.95 -6.05 -11.53
CA ALA A 185 6.31 -4.82 -11.99
C ALA A 185 6.60 -4.53 -13.48
N ALA A 186 7.87 -4.67 -13.88
CA ALA A 186 8.32 -4.42 -15.25
C ALA A 186 7.71 -5.43 -16.24
N ASN A 187 7.60 -6.71 -15.85
CA ASN A 187 7.00 -7.76 -16.67
C ASN A 187 5.54 -7.46 -17.05
N VAL A 188 4.78 -6.85 -16.14
CA VAL A 188 3.39 -6.43 -16.38
C VAL A 188 3.26 -4.95 -16.76
N LYS A 189 4.38 -4.27 -17.05
CA LYS A 189 4.44 -2.88 -17.54
C LYS A 189 3.73 -1.88 -16.61
N ASN A 190 3.82 -2.11 -15.31
CA ASN A 190 3.12 -1.29 -14.32
C ASN A 190 3.83 0.02 -14.01
N ALA A 191 3.06 1.01 -13.57
CA ALA A 191 3.61 2.21 -12.95
C ALA A 191 4.08 1.85 -11.53
N VAL A 192 5.31 2.24 -11.17
CA VAL A 192 5.89 2.02 -9.84
C VAL A 192 6.01 3.35 -9.11
N CYS A 193 5.65 3.37 -7.83
CA CYS A 193 5.79 4.52 -6.95
C CYS A 193 6.69 4.15 -5.78
N MET A 194 7.58 5.04 -5.39
CA MET A 194 8.30 4.94 -4.12
C MET A 194 8.13 6.22 -3.32
N TRP A 195 8.24 6.07 -2.00
CA TRP A 195 8.30 7.17 -1.04
C TRP A 195 9.61 7.11 -0.26
N GLY A 196 10.06 8.27 0.23
CA GLY A 196 11.30 8.35 1.00
C GLY A 196 12.57 8.24 0.13
N PRO A 197 13.65 7.59 0.62
CA PRO A 197 13.77 6.88 1.89
C PRO A 197 13.47 7.74 3.11
N TYR A 198 12.84 7.17 4.14
CA TYR A 198 12.58 7.81 5.43
C TYR A 198 13.49 7.22 6.49
N GLU A 199 14.16 8.06 7.27
CA GLU A 199 14.93 7.57 8.40
C GLU A 199 14.00 7.07 9.52
N ILE A 200 14.37 5.95 10.12
CA ILE A 200 13.62 5.32 11.21
C ILE A 200 14.52 5.07 12.42
N THR A 201 13.87 4.83 13.56
CA THR A 201 14.53 4.34 14.76
C THR A 201 15.03 2.90 14.61
N LYS A 202 15.97 2.52 15.48
CA LYS A 202 16.40 1.13 15.60
C LYS A 202 15.22 0.20 15.92
N GLU A 203 14.31 0.64 16.78
CA GLU A 203 13.10 -0.08 17.13
C GLU A 203 12.23 -0.35 15.89
N GLY A 204 12.11 0.63 14.99
CA GLY A 204 11.46 0.46 13.69
C GLY A 204 12.10 -0.62 12.83
N PHE A 205 13.44 -0.64 12.76
CA PHE A 205 14.18 -1.67 12.04
C PHE A 205 13.96 -3.06 12.64
N ASP A 206 14.06 -3.18 13.97
CA ASP A 206 13.86 -4.44 14.68
C ASP A 206 12.45 -4.99 14.49
N LEU A 207 11.43 -4.11 14.46
CA LEU A 207 10.05 -4.48 14.13
C LEU A 207 9.92 -4.99 12.68
N GLY A 208 10.61 -4.34 11.72
CA GLY A 208 10.67 -4.83 10.34
C GLY A 208 11.29 -6.22 10.23
N VAL A 209 12.40 -6.47 10.94
CA VAL A 209 13.05 -7.79 10.99
C VAL A 209 12.13 -8.83 11.61
N LYS A 210 11.45 -8.48 12.71
CA LYS A 210 10.46 -9.36 13.35
C LYS A 210 9.33 -9.71 12.39
N ARG A 211 8.82 -8.74 11.63
CA ARG A 211 7.77 -8.97 10.62
C ARG A 211 8.25 -9.88 9.50
N LEU A 212 9.45 -9.64 8.94
CA LEU A 212 10.02 -10.52 7.91
C LEU A 212 10.11 -11.97 8.40
N ARG A 213 10.66 -12.18 9.61
CA ARG A 213 10.81 -13.53 10.18
C ARG A 213 9.47 -14.21 10.43
N LEU A 214 8.44 -13.48 10.85
CA LEU A 214 7.11 -14.03 11.02
C LEU A 214 6.54 -14.52 9.68
N LEU A 215 6.68 -13.71 8.63
CA LEU A 215 6.25 -14.05 7.27
C LEU A 215 7.00 -15.28 6.74
N GLU A 216 8.32 -15.28 6.83
CA GLU A 216 9.17 -16.38 6.34
C GLU A 216 9.11 -17.65 7.21
N SER A 217 8.48 -17.60 8.39
CA SER A 217 8.31 -18.80 9.23
C SER A 217 7.30 -19.81 8.69
N GLY A 218 6.54 -19.45 7.65
CA GLY A 218 5.46 -20.27 7.10
C GLY A 218 4.19 -20.32 7.95
N LYS A 219 4.18 -19.68 9.13
CA LYS A 219 3.01 -19.62 10.03
C LYS A 219 1.85 -18.81 9.46
N ILE A 220 2.16 -17.81 8.64
CA ILE A 220 1.17 -16.95 7.98
C ILE A 220 1.23 -17.26 6.49
N LYS A 221 0.08 -17.51 5.88
CA LYS A 221 -0.05 -17.72 4.43
C LYS A 221 -0.30 -16.39 3.69
N TYR A 222 -0.20 -16.44 2.38
CA TYR A 222 -0.66 -15.35 1.52
C TYR A 222 -2.16 -15.53 1.19
N ARG A 223 -2.93 -14.45 1.27
CA ARG A 223 -4.27 -14.36 0.68
C ARG A 223 -4.56 -12.93 0.27
N ALA A 224 -4.97 -12.70 -0.99
CA ALA A 224 -5.20 -11.36 -1.51
C ALA A 224 -6.35 -10.61 -0.80
N ASP A 225 -7.48 -11.31 -0.62
CA ASP A 225 -8.59 -10.87 0.20
C ASP A 225 -8.52 -11.53 1.58
N ASP A 226 -7.90 -10.85 2.54
CA ASP A 226 -7.62 -11.35 3.89
C ASP A 226 -8.60 -10.88 4.95
N ARG A 227 -9.77 -10.34 4.56
CA ARG A 227 -10.78 -9.79 5.48
C ARG A 227 -11.21 -10.77 6.58
N LEU A 228 -11.19 -12.08 6.30
CA LEU A 228 -11.56 -13.14 7.25
C LEU A 228 -10.39 -13.82 7.95
N THR A 229 -9.18 -13.76 7.37
CA THR A 229 -8.00 -14.53 7.82
C THR A 229 -6.99 -13.69 8.60
N ARG A 230 -7.23 -12.37 8.74
CA ARG A 230 -6.32 -11.48 9.46
C ARG A 230 -6.42 -11.64 10.98
N LYS A 231 -7.64 -11.82 11.49
CA LYS A 231 -7.89 -11.86 12.94
C LYS A 231 -7.22 -13.06 13.62
N ASP A 232 -7.22 -14.20 12.96
CA ASP A 232 -6.58 -15.43 13.42
C ASP A 232 -5.13 -15.57 12.90
N GLN A 233 -4.65 -14.59 12.13
CA GLN A 233 -3.32 -14.54 11.52
C GLN A 233 -3.02 -15.74 10.62
N SER A 234 -4.05 -16.42 10.10
CA SER A 234 -3.86 -17.57 9.22
C SER A 234 -3.33 -17.16 7.84
N ALA A 235 -3.75 -16.01 7.31
CA ALA A 235 -3.27 -15.46 6.06
C ALA A 235 -3.46 -13.96 5.96
N ILE A 236 -2.52 -13.28 5.28
CA ILE A 236 -2.58 -11.83 5.02
C ILE A 236 -2.18 -11.50 3.57
N ASN A 237 -2.54 -10.30 3.11
CA ASN A 237 -2.12 -9.77 1.81
C ASN A 237 -0.83 -8.93 1.89
N CYS A 238 -0.33 -8.47 0.73
CA CYS A 238 0.88 -7.66 0.60
C CYS A 238 0.80 -6.33 1.38
N PHE A 239 -0.35 -5.66 1.37
CA PHE A 239 -0.59 -4.42 2.10
C PHE A 239 -0.47 -4.63 3.62
N HIS A 240 -1.13 -5.64 4.18
CA HIS A 240 -1.06 -5.92 5.62
C HIS A 240 0.27 -6.53 6.05
N ALA A 241 1.01 -7.15 5.13
CA ALA A 241 2.36 -7.65 5.41
C ALA A 241 3.32 -6.53 5.79
N MET A 242 3.16 -5.33 5.22
CA MET A 242 3.93 -4.15 5.60
C MET A 242 3.21 -3.21 6.59
N ALA A 243 1.88 -3.25 6.70
CA ALA A 243 1.14 -2.42 7.67
C ALA A 243 1.27 -2.93 9.12
N GLY A 244 1.09 -2.01 10.08
CA GLY A 244 1.02 -2.31 11.50
C GLY A 244 2.15 -3.20 12.01
N LEU A 245 3.39 -2.71 12.04
CA LEU A 245 4.53 -3.56 12.44
C LEU A 245 4.42 -4.12 13.86
N THR A 246 3.58 -3.51 14.72
CA THR A 246 3.27 -4.00 16.06
C THR A 246 2.04 -4.91 16.12
N ASP A 247 1.05 -4.69 15.25
CA ASP A 247 -0.29 -5.28 15.31
C ASP A 247 -0.83 -5.49 13.88
N PHE A 248 -1.56 -6.57 13.61
CA PHE A 248 -2.24 -6.69 12.30
C PHE A 248 -3.38 -5.69 12.21
N TYR A 249 -3.10 -4.54 11.60
CA TYR A 249 -3.97 -3.36 11.61
C TYR A 249 -5.37 -3.65 11.00
N PRO A 250 -6.45 -3.07 11.55
CA PRO A 250 -7.82 -3.27 11.05
C PRO A 250 -8.04 -2.62 9.67
N ASN A 251 -9.15 -2.98 9.03
CA ASN A 251 -9.42 -2.71 7.61
C ASN A 251 -9.27 -1.23 7.21
N GLY A 252 -8.40 -0.96 6.23
CA GLY A 252 -8.40 0.31 5.49
C GLY A 252 -9.56 0.41 4.47
N GLY A 253 -9.75 1.59 3.87
CA GLY A 253 -10.66 1.80 2.73
C GLY A 253 -12.10 2.18 3.07
N LEU A 254 -12.91 2.42 2.04
CA LEU A 254 -14.30 2.83 2.16
C LEU A 254 -15.11 1.77 2.94
N PHE A 255 -15.74 2.18 4.05
CA PHE A 255 -16.47 1.30 4.99
C PHE A 255 -15.63 0.16 5.60
N GLY A 256 -14.30 0.30 5.67
CA GLY A 256 -13.44 -0.78 6.19
C GLY A 256 -13.47 -2.03 5.34
N THR A 257 -13.66 -1.90 4.02
CA THR A 257 -13.74 -3.04 3.08
C THR A 257 -12.42 -3.35 2.39
N GLY A 258 -11.39 -2.49 2.52
CA GLY A 258 -10.16 -2.58 1.74
C GLY A 258 -10.35 -2.22 0.26
N PHE A 259 -11.54 -1.77 -0.16
CA PHE A 259 -11.82 -1.53 -1.57
C PHE A 259 -10.92 -0.41 -2.16
N LYS A 260 -10.22 -0.73 -3.26
CA LYS A 260 -9.19 0.12 -3.91
C LYS A 260 -8.00 0.50 -3.02
N MET A 261 -7.76 -0.23 -1.93
CA MET A 261 -6.60 -0.05 -1.05
C MET A 261 -5.41 -0.90 -1.49
N TRP A 262 -5.23 -1.05 -2.80
CA TRP A 262 -4.14 -1.79 -3.42
C TRP A 262 -3.13 -0.83 -4.02
N GLY A 263 -1.93 -1.33 -4.31
CA GLY A 263 -0.88 -0.56 -4.96
C GLY A 263 -0.60 0.78 -4.26
N ILE A 264 -0.69 1.87 -5.02
CA ILE A 264 -0.29 3.20 -4.55
C ILE A 264 -1.14 3.67 -3.37
N ASN A 265 -2.47 3.48 -3.43
CA ASN A 265 -3.38 3.92 -2.38
C ASN A 265 -3.19 3.12 -1.09
N GLY A 266 -2.92 1.81 -1.21
CA GLY A 266 -2.57 0.95 -0.08
C GLY A 266 -1.31 1.46 0.61
N THR A 267 -0.22 1.61 -0.14
CA THR A 267 1.06 2.04 0.43
C THR A 267 1.00 3.45 1.05
N ALA A 268 0.28 4.38 0.41
CA ALA A 268 0.00 5.70 0.96
C ALA A 268 -0.68 5.63 2.34
N ARG A 269 -1.63 4.70 2.52
CA ARG A 269 -2.30 4.52 3.81
C ARG A 269 -1.38 3.96 4.89
N VAL A 270 -0.48 3.04 4.56
CA VAL A 270 0.52 2.53 5.52
C VAL A 270 1.41 3.67 6.02
N LEU A 271 1.80 4.56 5.11
CA LEU A 271 2.59 5.74 5.45
C LEU A 271 1.87 6.67 6.43
N LEU A 272 0.59 6.96 6.17
CA LEU A 272 -0.24 7.73 7.10
C LEU A 272 -0.40 7.01 8.45
N GLU A 273 -0.52 5.69 8.47
CA GLU A 273 -0.59 4.91 9.70
C GLU A 273 0.67 5.07 10.57
N TYR A 274 1.85 5.01 9.96
CA TYR A 274 3.14 5.22 10.64
C TYR A 274 3.27 6.63 11.21
N ASN A 275 2.70 7.62 10.52
CA ASN A 275 2.70 9.02 10.97
C ASN A 275 1.64 9.28 12.05
N ASP A 276 0.46 8.67 11.97
CA ASP A 276 -0.69 9.08 12.77
C ASP A 276 -0.93 8.21 13.99
N THR A 277 -0.50 6.95 14.00
CA THR A 277 -0.76 6.01 15.11
C THR A 277 0.19 6.26 16.27
N ALA A 278 -0.32 6.55 17.47
CA ALA A 278 0.50 6.88 18.65
C ALA A 278 1.65 5.89 18.93
N ARG A 279 1.42 4.59 18.69
CA ARG A 279 2.43 3.54 18.84
C ARG A 279 3.52 3.57 17.77
N LEU A 280 3.21 4.04 16.56
CA LEU A 280 4.11 4.03 15.39
C LEU A 280 4.73 5.41 15.11
N ARG A 281 4.20 6.49 15.69
CA ARG A 281 4.72 7.87 15.60
C ARG A 281 6.20 8.02 15.94
N LYS A 282 6.77 7.09 16.71
CA LYS A 282 8.18 7.09 17.11
C LYS A 282 9.07 6.25 16.21
N ILE A 283 8.51 5.57 15.20
CA ILE A 283 9.28 4.78 14.23
C ILE A 283 9.95 5.72 13.24
N LEU A 284 9.17 6.63 12.64
CA LEU A 284 9.66 7.60 11.68
C LEU A 284 10.36 8.76 12.41
N LEU A 285 11.57 9.10 11.96
CA LEU A 285 12.32 10.25 12.46
C LEU A 285 12.04 11.54 11.68
N GLU A 286 11.40 11.41 10.52
CA GLU A 286 11.04 12.50 9.62
C GLU A 286 9.52 12.51 9.41
N PRO A 287 8.89 13.68 9.28
CA PRO A 287 7.48 13.76 8.90
C PRO A 287 7.28 13.19 7.49
N VAL A 288 6.11 12.60 7.26
CA VAL A 288 5.73 12.07 5.95
C VAL A 288 4.90 13.10 5.20
N ASP A 289 5.38 13.51 4.02
CA ASP A 289 4.54 14.20 3.05
C ASP A 289 4.16 13.22 1.94
N GLU A 290 3.09 12.48 2.21
CA GLU A 290 2.61 11.40 1.36
C GLU A 290 2.45 11.82 -0.11
N LYS A 291 2.07 13.06 -0.39
CA LYS A 291 1.84 13.53 -1.77
C LYS A 291 3.12 14.02 -2.44
N ASN A 292 3.94 14.78 -1.72
CA ASN A 292 5.13 15.41 -2.31
C ASN A 292 6.36 14.48 -2.31
N ASP A 293 6.40 13.46 -1.45
CA ASP A 293 7.50 12.50 -1.39
C ASP A 293 7.45 11.42 -2.48
N ARG A 294 6.30 11.31 -3.18
CA ARG A 294 6.09 10.34 -4.26
C ARG A 294 7.03 10.59 -5.42
N TYR A 295 7.74 9.56 -5.82
CA TYR A 295 8.44 9.52 -7.10
C TYR A 295 7.98 8.33 -7.93
N GLY A 296 7.64 8.61 -9.18
CA GLY A 296 7.13 7.63 -10.12
C GLY A 296 8.20 7.02 -11.02
N PHE A 297 7.94 5.79 -11.46
CA PHE A 297 8.61 5.16 -12.58
C PHE A 297 7.54 4.61 -13.49
N VAL A 298 7.54 4.99 -14.76
CA VAL A 298 6.48 4.64 -15.71
C VAL A 298 7.04 3.86 -16.88
N TYR A 299 6.35 2.80 -17.27
CA TYR A 299 6.74 2.05 -18.45
C TYR A 299 6.38 2.86 -19.71
N ALA A 300 7.35 3.07 -20.59
CA ALA A 300 7.14 3.68 -21.90
C ALA A 300 8.07 3.02 -22.93
N THR A 301 7.59 2.84 -24.16
CA THR A 301 8.41 2.34 -25.27
C THR A 301 9.27 3.43 -25.88
N ASP A 302 8.75 4.66 -25.91
CA ASP A 302 9.37 5.83 -26.52
C ASP A 302 8.71 7.10 -25.96
N GLU A 303 9.34 8.25 -26.21
CA GLU A 303 8.88 9.57 -25.75
C GLU A 303 7.55 10.03 -26.35
N LYS A 304 7.20 9.53 -27.54
CA LYS A 304 6.01 9.95 -28.31
C LYS A 304 4.80 9.07 -27.99
N GLY A 305 5.01 7.93 -27.37
CA GLY A 305 4.00 6.94 -27.04
C GLY A 305 3.03 7.39 -25.95
N ARG A 306 1.82 6.84 -25.98
CA ARG A 306 0.86 6.99 -24.87
C ARG A 306 1.22 6.02 -23.75
N TYR A 307 1.67 6.54 -22.62
CA TYR A 307 1.93 5.75 -21.41
C TYR A 307 1.03 6.18 -20.25
N TYR A 308 0.88 5.29 -19.27
CA TYR A 308 0.13 5.57 -18.05
C TYR A 308 1.05 6.22 -17.01
N ASN A 309 0.84 7.53 -16.75
CA ASN A 309 1.55 8.25 -15.70
C ASN A 309 0.60 8.83 -14.64
N PRO A 310 0.46 8.17 -13.47
CA PRO A 310 -0.33 8.71 -12.36
C PRO A 310 0.41 9.77 -11.53
N PHE A 311 1.70 10.03 -11.79
CA PHE A 311 2.59 10.78 -10.90
C PHE A 311 2.86 12.21 -11.38
N LYS A 312 3.05 13.13 -10.41
CA LYS A 312 3.51 14.50 -10.71
C LYS A 312 4.94 14.53 -11.23
N THR A 313 5.79 13.67 -10.67
CA THR A 313 7.20 13.52 -11.04
C THR A 313 7.47 12.05 -11.27
N ALA A 314 7.96 11.69 -12.46
CA ALA A 314 8.30 10.31 -12.79
C ALA A 314 9.47 10.25 -13.76
N SER A 315 10.22 9.15 -13.74
CA SER A 315 11.12 8.76 -14.82
C SER A 315 10.53 7.62 -15.64
N ALA A 316 10.79 7.62 -16.95
CA ALA A 316 10.42 6.52 -17.82
C ALA A 316 11.42 5.37 -17.69
N TYR A 317 10.93 4.14 -17.79
CA TYR A 317 11.75 2.93 -17.87
C TYR A 317 11.27 2.04 -19.02
N GLN A 318 12.19 1.22 -19.53
CA GLN A 318 11.89 0.12 -20.47
C GLN A 318 12.11 -1.24 -19.81
N ARG A 319 11.58 -2.29 -20.45
CA ARG A 319 11.69 -3.67 -19.96
C ARG A 319 13.07 -4.23 -20.25
#